data_AF-A0A8T2MML7-F1
#
_entry.id   AF-A0A8T2MML7-F1
#
_cell.length_a   1.000
_cell.length_b   1.000
_cell.length_c   1.000
_cell.angle_alpha   90.00
_cell.angle_beta   90.00
_cell.angle_gamma   90.00
#
_symmetry.space_group_name_H-M   'P 1'
#
loop_
_entity.id
_entity.type
_entity.pdbx_description
1 polymer ?
#
loop_
_entity_poly.entity_id
_entity_poly.type
_entity_poly.pdbx_seq_one_letter_code
_entity_poly.pdbx_strand_id
1 'polypeptide(L)' 'MEFALSLLTLLSLDYVQSQTEQKVSQWPKHTAVTQGSPVELTCAQSGSDSYMYWYRQQSSTEIQMIFLSVYL' A
#
# COMPACT_ATOMS: atom_id res chain seq x y z
N MET A 1 -36.79 -8.92 -28.33
CA MET A 1 -35.76 -9.58 -27.51
C MET A 1 -34.45 -8.82 -27.72
N GLU A 2 -34.42 -7.53 -27.35
CA GLU A 2 -33.31 -6.61 -27.68
C GLU A 2 -33.01 -5.58 -26.57
N PHE A 3 -33.93 -5.39 -25.60
CA PHE A 3 -33.72 -4.52 -24.45
C PHE A 3 -32.66 -5.04 -23.46
N ALA A 4 -32.42 -6.36 -23.42
CA ALA A 4 -31.44 -6.98 -22.51
C ALA A 4 -29.98 -6.71 -22.91
N LEU A 5 -29.70 -6.54 -24.21
CA LEU A 5 -28.35 -6.28 -24.72
C LEU A 5 -27.90 -4.84 -24.44
N SER A 6 -28.83 -3.89 -24.42
CA SER A 6 -28.57 -2.47 -24.10
C SER A 6 -28.22 -2.24 -22.61
N LEU A 7 -28.82 -3.01 -21.70
CA LEU A 7 -28.46 -2.93 -20.27
C LEU A 7 -27.08 -3.52 -19.98
N LEU A 8 -26.70 -4.61 -20.66
CA LEU A 8 -25.41 -5.27 -20.46
C LEU A 8 -24.23 -4.42 -20.95
N THR A 9 -24.41 -3.62 -22.01
CA THR A 9 -23.37 -2.72 -22.51
C THR A 9 -23.14 -1.52 -21.59
N LEU A 10 -24.19 -0.96 -20.99
CA LEU A 10 -24.06 0.13 -20.02
C LEU A 10 -23.40 -0.34 -18.71
N LEU A 11 -23.77 -1.54 -18.22
CA LEU A 11 -23.14 -2.13 -17.04
C LEU A 11 -21.64 -2.47 -17.23
N SER A 12 -21.17 -2.60 -18.48
CA SER A 12 -19.75 -2.83 -18.79
C SER A 12 -18.90 -1.56 -18.91
N LEU A 13 -19.50 -0.38 -19.13
CA LEU A 13 -18.73 0.88 -19.20
C LEU A 13 -18.38 1.46 -17.81
N ASP A 14 -19.16 1.13 -16.78
CA ASP A 14 -19.00 1.70 -15.44
C ASP A 14 -18.08 0.86 -14.52
N TYR A 15 -17.53 -0.26 -15.00
CA TYR A 15 -16.70 -1.18 -14.20
C TYR A 15 -15.28 -1.37 -14.75
N VAL A 16 -14.70 -0.36 -15.39
CA VAL A 16 -13.22 -0.28 -15.39
C VAL A 16 -12.83 0.44 -14.12
N GLN A 17 -12.84 -0.30 -13.00
CA GLN A 17 -12.22 0.19 -11.78
C GLN A 17 -10.73 0.36 -12.10
N SER A 18 -10.32 1.62 -12.33
CA SER A 18 -8.92 1.98 -12.51
C SER A 18 -8.21 1.70 -11.19
N GLN A 19 -7.83 0.45 -10.98
CA GLN A 19 -6.95 0.07 -9.89
C GLN A 19 -5.60 0.67 -10.23
N THR A 20 -5.32 1.84 -9.68
CA THR A 20 -3.97 2.38 -9.72
C THR A 20 -3.09 1.33 -9.06
N GLU A 21 -2.06 0.88 -9.77
CA GLU A 21 -1.18 -0.18 -9.27
C GLU A 21 -0.69 0.18 -7.86
N GLN A 22 -0.93 -0.73 -6.91
CA GLN A 22 -0.47 -0.52 -5.56
C GLN A 22 1.01 -0.81 -5.48
N LYS A 23 1.76 0.22 -5.11
CA LYS A 23 3.20 0.14 -5.00
C LYS A 23 3.65 0.89 -3.78
N VAL A 24 4.54 0.26 -3.03
CA VAL A 24 5.17 0.85 -1.84
C VAL A 24 6.65 1.04 -2.15
N SER A 25 7.17 2.22 -1.83
CA SER A 25 8.59 2.58 -1.96
C SER A 25 9.09 3.06 -0.61
N GLN A 26 10.13 2.41 -0.08
CA GLN A 26 10.72 2.73 1.22
C GLN A 26 12.19 3.12 1.07
N TRP A 27 12.63 4.13 1.82
CA TRP A 27 14.03 4.55 1.87
C TRP A 27 14.40 5.14 3.23
N PRO A 28 15.69 5.14 3.61
CA PRO A 28 16.80 4.47 2.94
C PRO A 28 16.69 2.93 3.02
N LYS A 29 17.24 2.22 2.02
CA LYS A 29 17.26 0.72 2.02
C LYS A 29 18.19 0.15 3.08
N HIS A 30 19.26 0.87 3.39
CA HIS A 30 20.25 0.50 4.39
C HIS A 30 20.69 1.75 5.11
N THR A 31 20.88 1.66 6.42
CA THR A 31 21.41 2.75 7.25
C THR A 31 22.07 2.15 8.48
N ALA A 32 23.14 2.79 8.94
CA ALA A 32 23.78 2.53 10.21
C ALA A 32 23.75 3.81 11.04
N VAL A 33 23.28 3.70 12.28
CA VAL A 33 23.21 4.82 13.23
C VAL A 33 23.91 4.44 14.53
N THR A 34 24.40 5.43 15.26
CA THR A 34 24.89 5.24 16.62
C THR A 34 23.75 4.83 17.54
N GLN A 35 24.02 3.93 18.48
CA GLN A 35 23.01 3.50 19.47
C GLN A 35 22.40 4.70 20.19
N GLY A 36 21.06 4.70 20.29
CA GLY A 36 20.30 5.80 20.91
C GLY A 36 20.04 7.00 20.00
N SER A 37 20.66 7.06 18.82
CA SER A 37 20.33 8.10 17.82
C SER A 37 19.01 7.75 17.13
N PRO A 38 18.18 8.76 16.81
CA PRO A 38 16.97 8.53 16.04
C PRO A 38 17.32 8.12 14.60
N VAL A 39 16.42 7.38 13.97
CA VAL A 39 16.47 7.04 12.54
C VAL A 39 15.12 7.35 11.92
N GLU A 40 15.13 7.91 10.71
CA GLU A 40 13.94 8.15 9.92
C GLU A 40 13.89 7.16 8.76
N LEU A 41 12.77 6.48 8.61
CA LEU A 41 12.45 5.66 7.44
C LEU A 41 11.24 6.29 6.76
N THR A 42 11.40 6.64 5.49
CA THR A 42 10.32 7.20 4.69
C THR A 42 9.67 6.12 3.85
N CYS A 43 8.35 6.21 3.70
CA CYS A 43 7.58 5.32 2.87
C CYS A 43 6.55 6.10 2.05
N ALA A 44 6.51 5.84 0.75
CA ALA A 44 5.51 6.36 -0.17
C ALA A 44 4.72 5.22 -0.79
N GLN A 45 3.41 5.40 -0.93
CA GLN A 45 2.53 4.47 -1.61
C GLN A 45 1.89 5.13 -2.84
N SER A 46 1.67 4.36 -3.89
CA SER A 46 0.67 4.65 -4.92
C SER A 46 -0.57 3.81 -4.67
N GLY A 47 -1.73 4.31 -5.07
CA GLY A 47 -3.02 3.68 -4.81
C GLY A 47 -3.84 4.48 -3.81
N SER A 48 -4.95 3.89 -3.37
CA SER A 48 -5.97 4.55 -2.55
C SER A 48 -6.11 3.95 -1.15
N ASP A 49 -5.14 3.15 -0.68
CA ASP A 49 -5.23 2.55 0.65
C ASP A 49 -5.08 3.59 1.75
N SER A 50 -5.95 3.54 2.74
CA SER A 50 -5.90 4.46 3.88
C SER A 50 -4.88 4.03 4.94
N TYR A 51 -4.30 2.83 4.82
CA TYR A 51 -3.51 2.19 5.88
C TYR A 51 -2.14 1.75 5.37
N MET A 52 -1.12 2.01 6.18
CA MET A 52 0.22 1.49 5.95
C MET A 52 0.77 0.83 7.21
N TYR A 53 1.13 -0.44 7.07
CA TYR A 53 1.61 -1.27 8.16
C TYR A 53 3.14 -1.30 8.15
N TRP A 54 3.74 -1.04 9.30
CA TRP A 54 5.17 -1.09 9.49
C TRP A 54 5.55 -2.35 10.25
N TYR A 55 6.51 -3.09 9.68
CA TYR A 55 7.00 -4.33 10.25
C TYR A 55 8.49 -4.24 10.55
N ARG A 56 8.91 -4.94 11.60
CA ARG A 56 10.31 -5.14 11.97
C ARG A 56 10.63 -6.61 11.98
N GLN A 57 11.78 -6.97 11.43
CA GLN A 57 12.34 -8.32 11.50
C GLN A 57 13.80 -8.23 11.96
N GLN A 58 14.14 -8.99 12.99
CA GLN A 58 15.54 -9.20 13.39
C GLN A 58 16.03 -10.50 12.73
N SER A 59 17.34 -10.68 12.64
CA SER A 59 17.91 -11.91 12.08
C SER A 59 17.36 -13.14 12.81
N SER A 60 16.82 -14.09 12.04
CA SER A 60 16.26 -15.35 12.54
C SER A 60 15.02 -15.21 13.44
N THR A 61 14.31 -14.08 13.40
CA THR A 61 13.03 -13.91 14.11
C THR A 61 11.85 -13.86 13.14
N GLU A 62 10.65 -14.08 13.69
CA GLU A 62 9.42 -13.76 12.98
C GLU A 62 9.31 -12.26 12.69
N ILE A 63 8.47 -11.93 11.72
CA ILE A 63 8.10 -10.55 11.41
C ILE A 63 7.11 -10.03 12.47
N GLN A 64 7.36 -8.84 12.98
CA GLN A 64 6.51 -8.22 14.00
C GLN A 64 5.96 -6.89 13.49
N MET A 65 4.65 -6.68 13.60
CA MET A 65 4.05 -5.38 13.36
C MET A 65 4.47 -4.42 14.48
N ILE A 66 4.95 -3.24 14.12
CA ILE A 66 5.42 -2.23 15.08
C ILE A 66 4.60 -0.94 15.03
N PHE A 67 3.93 -0.64 13.92
CA PHE A 67 3.17 0.60 13.77
C PHE A 67 2.12 0.53 12.65
N LEU A 68 1.02 1.25 12.83
CA LEU A 68 -0.03 1.48 11.83
C LEU A 68 -0.08 2.98 11.52
N SER A 69 0.16 3.34 10.26
CA SER A 69 -0.07 4.69 9.75
C SER A 69 -1.44 4.76 9.08
N VAL A 70 -2.21 5.80 9.40
CA VAL A 70 -3.54 6.04 8.83
C VAL A 70 -3.51 7.41 8.14
N TYR A 71 -3.92 7.44 6.88
CA TYR A 71 -4.23 8.70 6.18
C TYR A 71 -5.69 9.04 6.45
N LEU A 72 -5.92 10.17 7.12
CA LEU A 72 -7.25 10.74 7.40
C LEU A 72 -7.66 11.74 6.32
#